data_AF-A0A4Q9LND3-F1
#
_entry.id   AF-A0A4Q9LND3-F1
#
_cell.length_a   1.000
_cell.length_b   1.000
_cell.length_c   1.000
_cell.angle_alpha   90.00
_cell.angle_beta   90.00
_cell.angle_gamma   90.00
#
_symmetry.space_group_name_H-M   'P 1'
#
loop_
_entity.id
_entity.type
_entity.pdbx_description
1 polymer ?
#
loop_
_entity_poly.entity_id
_entity_poly.type
_entity_poly.pdbx_seq_one_letter_code
_entity_poly.pdbx_strand_id
1 'polypeptide(L)'
;MFFLFKKPKNLEFVEEEYKPNDTSIRGLQVRWRNTQSNTKLIKYKDGTMSLKVGTDIFPITCTHLPNKIYFLNEKNDSYQMVTHVNEKHQCFMHKKN
;
A
#
# COMPACT_ATOMS: atom_id res chain seq x y z
N MET A 1 3.22 -10.65 -8.47
CA MET A 1 3.90 -9.34 -8.54
C MET A 1 3.68 -8.64 -7.22
N PHE A 2 4.74 -8.20 -6.54
CA PHE A 2 4.67 -7.57 -5.23
C PHE A 2 5.06 -6.10 -5.35
N PHE A 3 4.32 -5.23 -4.67
CA PHE A 3 4.58 -3.80 -4.62
C PHE A 3 4.68 -3.35 -3.18
N LEU A 4 5.68 -2.50 -2.90
CA LEU A 4 5.74 -1.83 -1.62
C LEU A 4 5.15 -0.43 -1.76
N PHE A 5 4.28 -0.06 -0.83
CA PHE A 5 3.68 1.27 -0.82
C PHE A 5 3.97 1.95 0.52
N LYS A 6 4.64 3.10 0.49
CA LYS A 6 4.77 3.94 1.67
C LYS A 6 3.45 4.67 1.92
N LYS A 7 2.69 4.17 2.88
CA LYS A 7 1.38 4.68 3.29
C LYS A 7 1.40 6.19 3.63
N PRO A 8 0.56 7.03 3.01
CA PRO A 8 0.28 8.39 3.47
C PRO A 8 -0.26 8.38 4.91
N LYS A 9 0.03 9.43 5.70
CA LYS A 9 -0.47 9.51 7.09
C LYS A 9 -2.00 9.41 7.17
N ASN A 10 -2.69 10.03 6.20
CA ASN A 10 -4.15 10.15 6.20
C ASN A 10 -4.86 9.00 5.46
N LEU A 11 -4.12 7.99 5.00
CA LEU A 11 -4.69 6.81 4.36
C LEU A 11 -4.51 5.61 5.29
N GLU A 12 -5.61 4.96 5.64
CA GLU A 12 -5.59 3.77 6.50
C GLU A 12 -5.75 2.50 5.66
N PHE A 13 -5.06 1.43 6.03
CA PHE A 13 -5.19 0.12 5.39
C PHE A 13 -5.86 -0.78 6.42
N VAL A 14 -7.08 -1.23 6.10
CA VAL A 14 -7.87 -2.08 7.01
C VAL A 14 -7.72 -3.52 6.54
N GLU A 15 -7.22 -4.38 7.42
CA GLU A 15 -6.94 -5.78 7.09
C GLU A 15 -8.22 -6.61 7.02
N GLU A 16 -9.23 -6.25 7.82
CA GLU A 16 -10.51 -6.94 7.85
C GLU A 16 -11.33 -6.68 6.60
N GLU A 17 -12.00 -7.74 6.13
CA GLU A 17 -12.93 -7.65 5.01
C GLU A 17 -14.09 -6.68 5.33
N TYR A 18 -14.42 -5.81 4.37
CA TYR A 18 -15.53 -4.88 4.48
C TYR A 18 -16.86 -5.63 4.53
N LYS A 19 -17.66 -5.33 5.55
CA LYS A 19 -19.02 -5.87 5.72
C LYS A 19 -20.07 -4.84 5.30
N PRO A 20 -21.17 -5.22 4.63
CA PRO A 20 -22.19 -4.28 4.17
C PRO A 20 -22.81 -3.37 5.24
N ASN A 21 -22.87 -3.83 6.49
CA ASN A 21 -23.45 -3.10 7.63
C ASN A 21 -22.38 -2.42 8.49
N ASP A 22 -21.16 -2.31 7.97
CA ASP A 22 -20.07 -1.67 8.69
C ASP A 22 -20.23 -0.15 8.64
N THR A 23 -20.71 0.42 9.74
CA THR A 23 -20.88 1.88 9.92
C THR A 23 -19.58 2.57 10.32
N SER A 24 -18.48 1.83 10.50
CA SER A 24 -17.17 2.37 10.89
C SER A 24 -16.41 3.04 9.75
N ILE A 25 -17.05 3.31 8.60
CA ILE A 25 -16.42 4.03 7.49
C ILE A 25 -15.98 5.41 8.00
N ARG A 26 -14.68 5.54 8.24
CA ARG A 26 -14.04 6.75 8.76
C ARG A 26 -12.98 7.19 7.75
N GLY A 27 -13.30 8.19 6.94
CA GLY A 27 -12.34 8.83 6.05
C GLY A 27 -11.76 7.92 4.95
N LEU A 28 -10.48 8.17 4.62
CA LEU A 28 -9.74 7.53 3.53
C LEU A 28 -9.18 6.17 3.96
N GLN A 29 -9.86 5.10 3.55
CA GLN A 29 -9.47 3.71 3.89
C GLN A 29 -9.31 2.85 2.63
N VAL A 30 -8.22 2.08 2.58
CA VAL A 30 -8.04 0.94 1.66
C VAL A 30 -8.71 -0.26 2.30
N ARG A 31 -9.74 -0.81 1.65
CA ARG A 31 -10.49 -1.98 2.11
C ARG A 31 -10.72 -2.96 0.97
N TRP A 32 -11.17 -4.16 1.31
CA TRP A 32 -11.47 -5.21 0.35
C TRP A 32 -12.75 -5.97 0.69
N ARG A 33 -13.41 -6.55 -0.31
CA ARG A 33 -14.58 -7.42 -0.19
C ARG A 33 -14.59 -8.41 -1.34
N ASN A 34 -14.88 -9.68 -1.08
CA ASN A 34 -14.93 -10.74 -2.09
C ASN A 34 -13.70 -10.71 -3.02
N THR A 35 -12.50 -10.60 -2.45
CA THR A 35 -11.20 -10.46 -3.16
C THR A 35 -11.00 -9.18 -3.98
N GLN A 36 -11.98 -8.28 -4.02
CA GLN A 36 -11.86 -7.00 -4.72
C GLN A 36 -11.45 -5.91 -3.74
N SER A 37 -10.43 -5.13 -4.09
CA SER A 37 -10.05 -3.94 -3.33
C SER A 37 -10.76 -2.70 -3.88
N ASN A 38 -11.08 -1.75 -3.00
CA ASN A 38 -11.54 -0.41 -3.39
C ASN A 38 -10.43 0.49 -3.97
N THR A 39 -9.22 -0.04 -4.10
CA THR A 39 -8.02 0.68 -4.49
C THR A 39 -7.45 0.18 -5.80
N LYS A 40 -6.93 1.10 -6.62
CA LYS A 40 -6.30 0.79 -7.91
C LYS A 40 -4.99 1.54 -8.08
N LEU A 41 -3.97 0.86 -8.60
CA LEU A 41 -2.74 1.47 -9.08
C LEU A 41 -2.94 1.85 -10.56
N ILE A 42 -2.80 3.14 -10.88
CA ILE A 42 -2.96 3.67 -12.24
C ILE A 42 -1.59 4.07 -12.77
N LYS A 43 -1.25 3.58 -13.96
CA LYS A 43 -0.10 4.03 -14.76
C LYS A 43 -0.62 4.81 -15.96
N TYR A 44 -0.25 6.08 -16.07
CA TYR A 44 -0.65 6.93 -17.18
C TYR A 44 0.28 6.74 -18.38
N LYS A 45 -0.16 7.23 -19.54
CA LYS A 45 0.59 7.12 -20.80
C LYS A 45 1.93 7.84 -20.77
N ASP A 46 2.01 8.93 -20.01
CA ASP A 46 3.24 9.72 -19.79
C ASP A 46 4.22 9.04 -18.81
N GLY A 47 3.89 7.86 -18.29
CA GLY A 47 4.70 7.11 -17.34
C GLY A 47 4.50 7.50 -15.88
N THR A 48 3.74 8.57 -15.60
CA THR A 48 3.39 8.93 -14.22
C THR A 48 2.45 7.88 -13.62
N MET A 49 2.40 7.82 -12.29
CA MET A 49 1.59 6.83 -11.57
C MET A 49 0.80 7.48 -10.44
N SER A 50 -0.33 6.86 -10.09
CA SER A 50 -1.17 7.29 -8.96
C SER A 50 -1.85 6.11 -8.29
N LEU A 51 -2.11 6.25 -7.00
CA LEU A 51 -2.97 5.35 -6.24
C LEU A 51 -4.37 5.98 -6.16
N LYS A 52 -5.39 5.29 -6.68
CA LYS A 52 -6.78 5.69 -6.55
C LYS A 52 -7.43 4.91 -5.42
N VAL A 53 -8.06 5.60 -4.48
CA VAL A 53 -8.80 5.01 -3.35
C VAL A 53 -10.19 5.61 -3.34
N GLY A 54 -11.21 4.85 -3.77
CA GLY A 54 -12.54 5.41 -3.98
C GLY A 54 -12.56 6.54 -5.01
N THR A 55 -12.95 7.75 -4.60
CA THR A 55 -12.94 8.97 -5.43
C THR A 55 -11.62 9.72 -5.40
N ASP A 56 -10.77 9.47 -4.42
CA ASP A 56 -9.52 10.19 -4.21
C ASP A 56 -8.36 9.62 -5.02
N ILE A 57 -7.45 10.49 -5.42
CA ILE A 57 -6.27 10.16 -6.24
C ILE A 57 -5.03 10.73 -5.56
N PHE A 58 -4.08 9.84 -5.26
CA PHE A 58 -2.81 10.17 -4.66
C PHE A 58 -1.71 10.05 -5.72
N PRO A 59 -1.02 11.14 -6.08
CA PRO A 59 0.17 11.03 -6.91
C PRO A 59 1.25 10.26 -6.15
N ILE A 60 1.93 9.37 -6.87
CA ILE A 60 3.00 8.53 -6.30
C ILE A 60 4.22 8.57 -7.21
N THR A 61 5.38 8.36 -6.63
CA THR A 61 6.63 8.24 -7.37
C THR A 61 7.16 6.83 -7.17
N CYS A 62 7.54 6.18 -8.27
CA CYS A 62 8.26 4.91 -8.22
C CYS A 62 9.71 5.19 -7.88
N THR A 63 10.21 4.56 -6.83
CA THR A 63 11.60 4.70 -6.39
C THR A 63 12.24 3.34 -6.33
N HIS A 64 13.46 3.23 -6.86
CA HIS A 64 14.27 2.05 -6.69
C HIS A 64 14.81 2.02 -5.26
N LEU A 65 14.72 0.86 -4.61
CA LEU A 65 15.34 0.68 -3.30
C LEU A 65 16.84 0.47 -3.50
N PRO A 66 17.71 1.32 -2.92
CA PRO A 66 19.15 1.18 -3.07
C PRO A 66 19.69 -0.03 -2.31
N ASN A 67 18.97 -0.48 -1.27
CA ASN A 67 19.38 -1.56 -0.39
C ASN A 67 18.25 -2.61 -0.25
N LYS A 68 18.65 -3.84 0.05
CA LYS A 68 17.72 -4.92 0.40
C LYS A 68 17.05 -4.61 1.75
N ILE A 69 15.73 -4.51 1.76
CA ILE A 69 14.92 -4.29 2.96
C ILE A 69 14.45 -5.64 3.49
N TYR A 70 14.63 -5.90 4.77
CA TYR A 70 14.16 -7.11 5.44
C TYR A 70 12.93 -6.78 6.28
N PHE A 71 11.86 -7.55 6.12
CA PHE A 71 10.66 -7.47 6.95
C PHE A 71 10.75 -8.56 8.00
N LEU A 72 10.87 -8.13 9.26
CA LEU A 72 10.97 -8.98 10.43
C LEU A 72 9.65 -8.91 11.20
N ASN A 73 9.21 -10.04 11.75
CA ASN A 73 8.14 -10.10 12.73
C ASN A 73 8.77 -10.24 14.12
N GLU A 74 8.36 -9.39 15.04
CA GLU A 74 8.79 -9.46 16.43
C GLU A 74 7.90 -10.45 17.19
N LYS A 75 8.52 -11.45 17.82
CA LYS A 75 7.83 -12.43 18.66
C LYS A 75 8.70 -12.77 19.86
N ASN A 76 8.15 -12.57 21.07
CA ASN A 76 8.70 -13.03 22.35
C ASN A 76 10.24 -12.87 22.41
N ASP A 77 10.72 -11.63 22.37
CA ASP A 77 12.14 -11.25 22.44
C ASP A 77 13.02 -11.72 21.27
N SER A 78 12.43 -12.14 20.15
CA SER A 78 13.15 -12.52 18.93
C SER A 78 12.56 -11.89 17.67
N TYR A 79 13.40 -11.73 16.65
CA TYR A 79 12.98 -11.30 15.32
C TYR A 79 13.03 -12.48 14.36
N GLN A 80 11.92 -12.77 13.70
CA GLN A 80 11.85 -13.76 12.62
C GLN A 80 11.70 -13.07 11.27
N MET A 81 12.57 -13.39 10.31
CA MET A 81 12.45 -12.88 8.94
C MET A 81 11.22 -13.45 8.25
N VAL A 82 10.29 -12.57 7.90
CA VAL A 82 9.06 -12.89 7.14
C VAL A 82 9.36 -12.89 5.66
N THR A 83 10.00 -11.81 5.18
CA THR A 83 10.33 -11.64 3.77
C THR A 83 11.44 -10.60 3.60
N HIS A 84 11.95 -10.48 2.38
CA HIS A 84 12.84 -9.40 2.01
C HIS A 84 12.46 -8.83 0.64
N VAL A 85 12.68 -7.53 0.48
CA VAL A 85 12.42 -6.79 -0.74
C VAL A 85 13.76 -6.29 -1.27
N ASN A 86 13.99 -6.46 -2.57
CA ASN A 86 15.21 -6.06 -3.25
C ASN A 86 14.89 -5.22 -4.49
N GLU A 87 15.92 -4.84 -5.22
CA GLU A 87 15.88 -4.11 -6.48
C GLU A 87 14.97 -4.70 -7.58
N LYS A 88 14.54 -5.97 -7.48
CA LYS A 88 13.53 -6.55 -8.39
C LYS A 88 12.09 -6.14 -8.06
N HIS A 89 11.86 -5.51 -6.90
CA HIS A 89 10.54 -5.10 -6.45
C HIS A 89 10.32 -3.61 -6.69
N GLN A 90 9.14 -3.27 -7.22
CA GLN A 90 8.77 -1.88 -7.40
C GLN A 90 8.22 -1.29 -6.10
N CYS A 91 8.78 -0.15 -5.69
CA CYS A 91 8.38 0.56 -4.49
C CYS A 91 7.84 1.93 -4.88
N PHE A 92 6.73 2.30 -4.25
CA PHE A 92 6.03 3.54 -4.51
C PHE A 92 5.93 4.38 -3.24
N MET A 93 6.19 5.67 -3.37
CA MET A 93 6.02 6.64 -2.30
C MET A 93 4.99 7.68 -2.70
N HIS A 94 4.09 8.02 -1.79
CA HIS A 94 3.20 9.15 -1.98
C HIS A 94 4.00 10.45 -2.05
N LYS A 95 3.79 11.22 -3.13
CA LYS A 95 4.37 12.54 -3.28
C LYS A 95 3.53 13.51 -2.43
N LYS A 96 4.10 14.00 -1.33
CA LYS A 96 3.52 15.17 -0.65
C LYS A 96 3.66 16.34 -1.61
N ASN A 97 2.53 16.95 -1.97
CA ASN A 97 2.51 18.30 -2.53
C ASN A 97 2.86 19.30 -1.43
#